data_AF-A0A0T7SB13-F1
#
_entry.id   AF-A0A0T7SB13-F1
#
_cell.length_a   1.000
_cell.length_b   1.000
_cell.length_c   1.000
_cell.angle_alpha   90.00
_cell.angle_beta   90.00
_cell.angle_gamma   90.00
#
_symmetry.space_group_name_H-M   'P 1'
#
loop_
_entity.id
_entity.type
_entity.pdbx_description
1 polymer ?
#
loop_
_entity_poly.entity_id
_entity_poly.type
_entity_poly.pdbx_seq_one_letter_code
_entity_poly.pdbx_strand_id
1 'polypeptide(L)'
;MVSLKEEIKSIGEQIKKENEWGKIRQLLSEMKQKLENITSEEMDDAELEVISIGNFIFIITKLKTFYNQWEEKKLISTDKQLDEAEKLIKVVIGDVGKFTEEEFPPNYDIEGAKSSLASLEIEIQAAKTRRQSVPGNGGGNNDNGGGNSNNNDKNDPAIQAKINSLQGQINALEEKLRNQPTSNTNQQDKRELARLRRELEELKEKQKDKSQNKGHNQKDNFPTGLVVGGGIIIFLLLVLVIFFWRKSRRK
;
A
#
# COMPACT_ATOMS: atom_id res chain seq x y z
N MET A 1 30.03 -6.42 -23.88
CA MET A 1 29.27 -5.71 -22.83
C MET A 1 27.81 -5.85 -23.21
N VAL A 2 26.95 -6.35 -22.32
CA VAL A 2 25.50 -6.40 -22.60
C VAL A 2 24.98 -4.97 -22.41
N SER A 3 24.15 -4.46 -23.33
CA SER A 3 23.57 -3.13 -23.14
C SER A 3 22.56 -3.16 -22.01
N LEU A 4 22.43 -2.05 -21.28
CA LEU A 4 21.47 -1.93 -20.19
C LEU A 4 20.06 -2.32 -20.63
N LYS A 5 19.66 -1.90 -21.83
CA LYS A 5 18.40 -2.28 -22.46
C LYS A 5 18.17 -3.79 -22.50
N GLU A 6 19.16 -4.56 -22.93
CA GLU A 6 19.05 -6.02 -22.97
C GLU A 6 18.99 -6.62 -21.56
N GLU A 7 19.61 -5.99 -20.56
CA GLU A 7 19.48 -6.41 -19.16
C GLU A 7 18.08 -6.15 -18.60
N ILE A 8 17.51 -4.95 -18.81
CA ILE A 8 16.13 -4.62 -18.39
C ILE A 8 15.12 -5.53 -19.09
N LYS A 9 15.32 -5.79 -20.39
CA LYS A 9 14.50 -6.74 -21.15
C LYS A 9 14.59 -8.16 -20.61
N SER A 10 15.80 -8.62 -20.29
CA SER A 10 16.02 -9.92 -19.65
C SER A 10 15.30 -10.04 -18.30
N ILE A 11 15.37 -8.99 -17.47
CA ILE A 11 14.63 -8.95 -16.20
C ILE A 11 13.12 -9.01 -16.45
N GLY A 12 12.61 -8.24 -17.42
CA GLY A 12 11.19 -8.28 -17.81
C GLY A 12 10.73 -9.68 -18.23
N GLU A 13 11.53 -10.40 -19.02
CA GLU A 13 11.24 -11.78 -19.41
C GLU A 13 11.27 -12.76 -18.22
N GLN A 14 12.15 -12.53 -17.24
CA GLN A 14 12.17 -13.31 -16.00
C GLN A 14 10.92 -13.04 -15.16
N ILE A 15 10.49 -11.78 -15.02
CA ILE A 15 9.25 -11.39 -14.32
C ILE A 15 8.04 -12.07 -14.94
N LYS A 16 7.98 -12.16 -16.28
CA LYS A 16 6.86 -12.80 -16.99
C LYS A 16 6.71 -14.28 -16.68
N LYS A 17 7.83 -14.99 -16.49
CA LYS A 17 7.87 -16.44 -16.25
C LYS A 17 7.78 -16.80 -14.76
N GLU A 18 8.11 -15.88 -13.88
CA GLU A 18 8.19 -16.11 -12.44
C GLU A 18 6.81 -16.13 -11.77
N ASN A 19 6.54 -17.07 -10.86
CA ASN A 19 5.27 -17.19 -10.12
C ASN A 19 5.42 -16.89 -8.63
N GLU A 20 6.64 -16.82 -8.11
CA GLU A 20 6.89 -16.44 -6.72
C GLU A 20 6.96 -14.93 -6.56
N TRP A 21 6.03 -14.36 -5.78
CA TRP A 21 5.96 -12.91 -5.53
C TRP A 21 7.25 -12.34 -4.94
N GLY A 22 7.92 -13.07 -4.05
CA GLY A 22 9.21 -12.67 -3.48
C GLY A 22 10.30 -12.53 -4.55
N LYS A 23 10.31 -13.41 -5.55
CA LYS A 23 11.26 -13.37 -6.66
C LYS A 23 10.92 -12.27 -7.67
N ILE A 24 9.63 -12.06 -7.97
CA ILE A 24 9.18 -10.90 -8.76
C ILE A 24 9.62 -9.59 -8.09
N ARG A 25 9.47 -9.46 -6.77
CA ARG A 25 9.93 -8.29 -6.02
C ARG A 25 11.44 -8.09 -6.14
N GLN A 26 12.22 -9.16 -6.03
CA GLN A 26 13.68 -9.10 -6.21
C GLN A 26 14.04 -8.59 -7.62
N LEU A 27 13.43 -9.15 -8.66
CA LEU A 27 13.66 -8.76 -10.05
C LEU A 27 13.26 -7.30 -10.30
N LEU A 28 12.14 -6.85 -9.75
CA LEU A 28 11.72 -5.45 -9.80
C LEU A 28 12.76 -4.53 -9.13
N SER A 29 13.29 -4.92 -7.97
CA SER A 29 14.34 -4.16 -7.29
C SER A 29 15.63 -4.09 -8.10
N GLU A 30 16.02 -5.19 -8.74
CA GLU A 30 17.20 -5.26 -9.61
C GLU A 30 17.02 -4.33 -10.83
N MET A 31 15.83 -4.37 -11.46
CA MET A 31 15.49 -3.47 -12.56
C MET A 31 15.65 -2.01 -12.14
N LYS A 32 15.09 -1.63 -10.99
CA LYS A 32 15.18 -0.25 -10.46
C LYS A 32 16.61 0.18 -10.20
N GLN A 33 17.41 -0.66 -9.56
CA GLN A 33 18.81 -0.36 -9.31
C GLN A 33 19.59 -0.15 -10.62
N LYS A 34 19.27 -0.93 -11.67
CA LYS A 34 19.86 -0.75 -12.99
C LYS A 34 19.42 0.57 -13.63
N LEU A 35 18.15 0.94 -13.53
CA LEU A 35 17.62 2.21 -14.02
C LEU A 35 18.20 3.43 -13.28
N GLU A 36 18.45 3.32 -11.98
CA GLU A 36 19.04 4.40 -11.17
C GLU A 36 20.50 4.71 -11.54
N ASN A 37 21.22 3.72 -12.08
CA ASN A 37 22.63 3.87 -12.48
C ASN A 37 22.80 4.36 -13.92
N ILE A 38 21.72 4.77 -14.58
CA ILE A 38 21.74 5.25 -15.97
C ILE A 38 22.51 6.55 -16.11
N THR A 39 23.34 6.61 -17.14
CA THR A 39 23.97 7.86 -17.60
C THR A 39 22.99 8.65 -18.48
N SER A 40 23.10 9.98 -18.53
CA SER A 40 22.19 10.82 -19.33
C SER A 40 22.17 10.47 -20.83
N GLU A 41 23.21 9.82 -21.36
CA GLU A 41 23.26 9.35 -22.76
C GLU A 41 22.42 8.10 -23.02
N GLU A 42 22.17 7.26 -22.00
CA GLU A 42 21.32 6.06 -22.09
C GLU A 42 19.87 6.36 -21.66
N MET A 43 19.63 7.56 -21.13
CA MET A 43 18.36 7.98 -20.53
C MET A 43 17.33 8.49 -21.55
N ASP A 44 17.77 8.89 -22.76
CA ASP A 44 16.91 9.33 -23.86
C ASP A 44 16.29 8.16 -24.67
N ASP A 45 16.52 6.91 -24.24
CA ASP A 45 15.94 5.74 -24.89
C ASP A 45 14.47 5.54 -24.47
N ALA A 46 13.56 6.13 -25.25
CA ALA A 46 12.11 5.93 -25.11
C ALA A 46 11.71 4.43 -25.07
N GLU A 47 12.51 3.54 -25.67
CA GLU A 47 12.26 2.10 -25.62
C GLU A 47 12.50 1.53 -24.21
N LEU A 48 13.48 2.05 -23.48
CA LEU A 48 13.79 1.64 -22.10
C LEU A 48 12.66 2.03 -21.13
N GLU A 49 12.08 3.21 -21.33
CA GLU A 49 10.89 3.67 -20.60
C GLU A 49 9.70 2.74 -20.90
N VAL A 50 9.42 2.47 -22.17
CA VAL A 50 8.35 1.56 -22.60
C VAL A 50 8.52 0.16 -22.02
N ILE A 51 9.73 -0.40 -22.01
CA ILE A 51 10.00 -1.72 -21.44
C ILE A 51 9.75 -1.71 -19.92
N SER A 52 10.23 -0.67 -19.22
CA SER A 52 10.09 -0.56 -17.76
C SER A 52 8.63 -0.43 -17.35
N ILE A 53 7.89 0.44 -18.03
CA ILE A 53 6.45 0.63 -17.80
C ILE A 53 5.67 -0.64 -18.16
N GLY A 54 6.03 -1.31 -19.26
CA GLY A 54 5.47 -2.61 -19.63
C GLY A 54 5.63 -3.68 -18.54
N ASN A 55 6.77 -3.69 -17.85
CA ASN A 55 7.00 -4.61 -16.72
C ASN A 55 6.09 -4.28 -15.52
N PHE A 56 5.89 -3.00 -15.19
CA PHE A 56 4.94 -2.59 -14.17
C PHE A 56 3.51 -3.01 -14.53
N ILE A 57 3.06 -2.71 -15.76
CA ILE A 57 1.73 -3.10 -16.26
C ILE A 57 1.51 -4.61 -16.12
N PHE A 58 2.52 -5.41 -16.46
CA PHE A 58 2.45 -6.87 -16.34
C PHE A 58 2.29 -7.31 -14.88
N ILE A 59 3.10 -6.77 -13.95
CA ILE A 59 3.02 -7.09 -12.52
C ILE A 59 1.63 -6.74 -11.97
N ILE A 60 1.11 -5.57 -12.31
CA ILE A 60 -0.22 -5.11 -11.88
C ILE A 60 -1.30 -6.08 -12.39
N THR A 61 -1.23 -6.46 -13.67
CA THR A 61 -2.18 -7.40 -14.28
C THR A 61 -2.12 -8.77 -13.60
N LYS A 62 -0.92 -9.22 -13.25
CA LYS A 62 -0.70 -10.48 -12.54
C LYS A 62 -1.28 -10.43 -11.11
N LEU A 63 -1.10 -9.33 -10.39
CA LEU A 63 -1.70 -9.11 -9.06
C LEU A 63 -3.23 -9.04 -9.12
N LYS A 64 -3.81 -8.34 -10.12
CA LYS A 64 -5.26 -8.33 -10.35
C LYS A 64 -5.81 -9.72 -10.65
N THR A 65 -5.09 -10.50 -11.47
CA THR A 65 -5.49 -11.88 -11.78
C THR A 65 -5.44 -12.76 -10.54
N PHE A 66 -4.40 -12.61 -9.72
CA PHE A 66 -4.29 -13.28 -8.43
C PHE A 66 -5.46 -12.93 -7.51
N TYR A 67 -5.82 -11.64 -7.41
CA TYR A 67 -6.98 -11.18 -6.64
C TYR A 67 -8.26 -11.88 -7.07
N ASN A 68 -8.59 -11.82 -8.37
CA ASN A 68 -9.82 -12.41 -8.89
C ASN A 68 -9.85 -13.94 -8.65
N GLN A 69 -8.72 -14.63 -8.81
CA GLN A 69 -8.65 -16.06 -8.51
C GLN A 69 -8.82 -16.36 -7.02
N TRP A 70 -8.22 -15.55 -6.16
CA TRP A 70 -8.27 -15.74 -4.72
C TRP A 70 -9.65 -15.43 -4.14
N GLU A 71 -10.27 -14.31 -4.54
CA GLU A 71 -11.59 -13.87 -4.08
C GLU A 71 -12.72 -14.68 -4.72
N GLU A 72 -12.81 -14.69 -6.05
CA GLU A 72 -13.96 -15.28 -6.76
C GLU A 72 -13.92 -16.81 -6.74
N LYS A 73 -12.73 -17.40 -6.89
CA LYS A 73 -12.56 -18.87 -6.93
C LYS A 73 -12.21 -19.47 -5.58
N LYS A 74 -12.16 -18.66 -4.51
CA LYS A 74 -11.83 -19.07 -3.13
C LYS A 74 -10.55 -19.91 -3.07
N LEU A 75 -9.54 -19.57 -3.87
CA LEU A 75 -8.33 -20.35 -3.96
C LEU A 75 -7.61 -20.35 -2.60
N ILE A 76 -7.21 -21.53 -2.12
CA ILE A 76 -6.49 -21.63 -0.84
C ILE A 76 -5.06 -21.12 -1.03
N SER A 77 -4.83 -19.84 -0.75
CA SER A 77 -3.48 -19.27 -0.70
C SER A 77 -2.85 -19.50 0.67
N THR A 78 -1.56 -19.83 0.69
CA THR A 78 -0.76 -19.92 1.93
C THR A 78 -0.53 -18.53 2.53
N ASP A 79 -0.29 -18.45 3.86
CA ASP A 79 0.04 -17.18 4.51
C ASP A 79 1.30 -16.55 3.90
N LYS A 80 2.31 -17.37 3.58
CA LYS A 80 3.52 -16.94 2.88
C LYS A 80 3.22 -16.26 1.53
N GLN A 81 2.29 -16.82 0.75
CA GLN A 81 1.91 -16.23 -0.54
C GLN A 81 1.21 -14.88 -0.35
N LEU A 82 0.30 -14.78 0.63
CA LEU A 82 -0.39 -13.52 0.95
C LEU A 82 0.58 -12.46 1.45
N ASP A 83 1.53 -12.83 2.31
CA ASP A 83 2.57 -11.93 2.83
C ASP A 83 3.48 -11.40 1.72
N GLU A 84 3.94 -12.27 0.82
CA GLU A 84 4.81 -11.85 -0.28
C GLU A 84 4.05 -11.04 -1.34
N ALA A 85 2.77 -11.35 -1.58
CA ALA A 85 1.90 -10.54 -2.42
C ALA A 85 1.70 -9.13 -1.82
N GLU A 86 1.38 -9.03 -0.52
CA GLU A 86 1.22 -7.75 0.19
C GLU A 86 2.49 -6.88 0.06
N LYS A 87 3.66 -7.47 0.29
CA LYS A 87 4.94 -6.75 0.16
C LYS A 87 5.16 -6.26 -1.27
N LEU A 88 4.84 -7.08 -2.28
CA LEU A 88 4.97 -6.67 -3.68
C LEU A 88 3.98 -5.55 -4.02
N ILE A 89 2.72 -5.65 -3.60
CA ILE A 89 1.69 -4.63 -3.81
C ILE A 89 2.14 -3.28 -3.24
N LYS A 90 2.65 -3.25 -2.01
CA LYS A 90 3.16 -2.02 -1.38
C LYS A 90 4.27 -1.35 -2.18
N VAL A 91 5.21 -2.14 -2.72
CA VAL A 91 6.27 -1.63 -3.59
C VAL A 91 5.69 -1.07 -4.89
N VAL A 92 4.79 -1.82 -5.54
CA VAL A 92 4.18 -1.42 -6.81
C VAL A 92 3.32 -0.17 -6.64
N ILE A 93 2.50 -0.05 -5.59
CA ILE A 93 1.73 1.17 -5.29
C ILE A 93 2.67 2.37 -5.10
N GLY A 94 3.73 2.19 -4.30
CA GLY A 94 4.69 3.27 -4.02
C GLY A 94 5.45 3.74 -5.27
N ASP A 95 5.74 2.84 -6.20
CA ASP A 95 6.41 3.18 -7.46
C ASP A 95 5.42 3.73 -8.50
N VAL A 96 4.25 3.12 -8.64
CA VAL A 96 3.20 3.58 -9.54
C VAL A 96 2.68 4.96 -9.18
N GLY A 97 2.65 5.31 -7.90
CA GLY A 97 2.30 6.64 -7.42
C GLY A 97 3.26 7.76 -7.85
N LYS A 98 4.44 7.42 -8.37
CA LYS A 98 5.43 8.41 -8.85
C LYS A 98 5.23 8.76 -10.32
N PHE A 99 4.53 7.91 -11.08
CA PHE A 99 4.27 8.14 -12.49
C PHE A 99 3.00 8.98 -12.68
N THR A 100 3.01 9.74 -13.76
CA THR A 100 1.91 10.52 -14.31
C THR A 100 1.11 9.68 -15.32
N GLU A 101 -0.10 10.12 -15.63
CA GLU A 101 -0.96 9.44 -16.62
C GLU A 101 -0.34 9.45 -18.03
N GLU A 102 0.43 10.48 -18.36
CA GLU A 102 1.10 10.66 -19.67
C GLU A 102 2.21 9.65 -19.93
N GLU A 103 2.82 9.09 -18.89
CA GLU A 103 3.88 8.08 -19.01
C GLU A 103 3.31 6.70 -19.36
N PHE A 104 2.02 6.45 -19.08
CA PHE A 104 1.38 5.18 -19.41
C PHE A 104 0.80 5.17 -20.84
N PRO A 105 0.66 3.98 -21.46
CA PRO A 105 -0.06 3.86 -22.71
C PRO A 105 -1.46 4.49 -22.61
N PRO A 106 -1.94 5.26 -23.62
CA PRO A 106 -3.19 6.03 -23.51
C PRO A 106 -4.45 5.25 -23.15
N ASN A 107 -4.45 3.93 -23.35
CA ASN A 107 -5.57 3.05 -23.05
C ASN A 107 -5.42 2.31 -21.71
N TYR A 108 -4.38 2.63 -20.93
CA TYR A 108 -4.14 2.01 -19.63
C TYR A 108 -4.73 2.88 -18.51
N ASP A 109 -5.76 2.36 -17.85
CA ASP A 109 -6.38 3.02 -16.70
C ASP A 109 -5.49 2.90 -15.45
N ILE A 110 -4.55 3.82 -15.31
CA ILE A 110 -3.57 3.83 -14.22
C ILE A 110 -4.23 4.12 -12.86
N GLU A 111 -5.23 4.99 -12.83
CA GLU A 111 -5.96 5.31 -11.60
C GLU A 111 -6.83 4.12 -11.15
N GLY A 112 -7.52 3.47 -12.10
CA GLY A 112 -8.21 2.22 -11.81
C GLY A 112 -7.26 1.10 -11.38
N ALA A 113 -6.03 1.05 -11.91
CA ALA A 113 -4.99 0.16 -11.45
C ALA A 113 -4.55 0.45 -10.00
N LYS A 114 -4.26 1.71 -9.65
CA LYS A 114 -3.92 2.14 -8.29
C LYS A 114 -5.03 1.77 -7.29
N SER A 115 -6.28 2.07 -7.64
CA SER A 115 -7.45 1.75 -6.81
C SER A 115 -7.63 0.25 -6.60
N SER A 116 -7.44 -0.55 -7.66
CA SER A 116 -7.50 -2.02 -7.57
C SER A 116 -6.40 -2.59 -6.67
N LEU A 117 -5.18 -2.07 -6.75
CA LEU A 117 -4.06 -2.50 -5.91
C LEU A 117 -4.30 -2.15 -4.44
N ALA A 118 -4.79 -0.95 -4.15
CA ALA A 118 -5.14 -0.54 -2.79
C ALA A 118 -6.25 -1.42 -2.20
N SER A 119 -7.28 -1.74 -2.99
CA SER A 119 -8.35 -2.66 -2.58
C SER A 119 -7.81 -4.07 -2.28
N LEU A 120 -6.94 -4.59 -3.14
CA LEU A 120 -6.27 -5.88 -2.93
C LEU A 120 -5.42 -5.90 -1.66
N GLU A 121 -4.67 -4.84 -1.37
CA GLU A 121 -3.89 -4.73 -0.12
C GLU A 121 -4.79 -4.84 1.11
N ILE A 122 -5.94 -4.14 1.10
CA ILE A 122 -6.92 -4.15 2.19
C ILE A 122 -7.48 -5.56 2.38
N GLU A 123 -7.89 -6.23 1.31
CA GLU A 123 -8.47 -7.57 1.39
C GLU A 123 -7.48 -8.62 1.91
N ILE A 124 -6.21 -8.54 1.47
CA ILE A 124 -5.14 -9.40 1.99
C ILE A 124 -4.95 -9.18 3.50
N GLN A 125 -4.90 -7.92 3.95
CA GLN A 125 -4.78 -7.61 5.39
C GLN A 125 -5.98 -8.12 6.19
N ALA A 126 -7.19 -7.96 5.67
CA ALA A 126 -8.41 -8.49 6.29
C ALA A 126 -8.36 -10.02 6.40
N ALA A 127 -7.95 -10.71 5.33
CA ALA A 127 -7.83 -12.17 5.34
C ALA A 127 -6.78 -12.68 6.33
N LYS A 128 -5.61 -12.04 6.41
CA LYS A 128 -4.58 -12.36 7.40
C LYS A 128 -5.13 -12.22 8.82
N THR A 129 -5.87 -11.14 9.09
CA THR A 129 -6.53 -10.91 10.39
C THR A 129 -7.58 -12.00 10.70
N ARG A 130 -8.38 -12.41 9.72
CA ARG A 130 -9.36 -13.51 9.86
C ARG A 130 -8.70 -14.83 10.24
N ARG A 131 -7.52 -15.14 9.70
CA ARG A 131 -6.78 -16.36 10.02
C ARG A 131 -6.15 -16.33 11.41
N GLN A 132 -5.69 -15.16 11.84
CA GLN A 132 -5.12 -14.96 13.18
C GLN A 132 -6.18 -14.93 14.30
N SER A 133 -7.43 -14.60 13.96
CA SER A 133 -8.54 -14.48 14.93
C SER A 133 -9.32 -15.78 15.14
N VAL A 134 -8.94 -16.89 14.51
CA VAL A 134 -9.47 -18.22 14.88
C VAL A 134 -8.83 -18.62 16.21
N PRO A 135 -9.58 -18.63 17.33
CA PRO A 135 -9.05 -19.19 18.57
C PRO A 135 -8.87 -20.68 18.32
N GLY A 136 -7.66 -21.18 18.54
CA GLY A 136 -7.37 -22.59 18.40
C GLY A 136 -8.35 -23.44 19.22
N ASN A 137 -9.20 -24.18 18.52
CA ASN A 137 -9.75 -25.43 19.03
C ASN A 137 -8.62 -26.47 18.92
N GLY A 138 -7.71 -26.43 19.91
CA GLY A 138 -6.60 -27.36 20.06
C GLY A 138 -6.52 -27.75 21.53
N GLY A 139 -6.86 -29.01 21.81
CA GLY A 139 -7.07 -29.53 23.15
C GLY A 139 -5.82 -29.61 24.03
N GLY A 140 -6.10 -29.71 25.34
CA GLY A 140 -5.31 -30.44 26.33
C GLY A 140 -3.91 -29.90 26.66
N ASN A 141 -3.82 -29.13 27.75
CA ASN A 141 -3.50 -29.70 29.06
C ASN A 141 -3.52 -28.60 30.13
N ASN A 142 -4.18 -28.90 31.24
CA ASN A 142 -3.88 -28.29 32.53
C ASN A 142 -2.40 -28.53 32.85
N ASP A 143 -1.65 -27.49 33.20
CA ASP A 143 -1.15 -27.35 34.56
C ASP A 143 -0.28 -26.08 34.72
N ASN A 144 -0.61 -25.35 35.80
CA ASN A 144 0.15 -24.35 36.54
C ASN A 144 1.53 -23.90 36.01
N GLY A 145 1.64 -22.58 35.79
CA GLY A 145 2.92 -21.87 35.78
C GLY A 145 2.70 -20.37 35.73
N GLY A 146 2.82 -19.71 36.90
CA GLY A 146 2.66 -18.28 37.05
C GLY A 146 3.55 -17.47 36.09
N GLY A 147 2.92 -16.54 35.38
CA GLY A 147 3.59 -15.58 34.51
C GLY A 147 2.78 -14.30 34.48
N ASN A 148 3.08 -13.41 35.43
CA ASN A 148 2.57 -12.04 35.48
C ASN A 148 3.11 -11.25 34.27
N SER A 149 2.50 -11.40 33.10
CA SER A 149 2.75 -10.52 31.95
C SER A 149 1.78 -9.34 31.99
N ASN A 150 2.28 -8.21 32.49
CA ASN A 150 1.73 -6.89 32.25
C ASN A 150 1.75 -6.60 30.74
N ASN A 151 0.72 -7.03 30.01
CA ASN A 151 0.47 -6.56 28.65
C ASN A 151 -0.28 -5.23 28.72
N ASN A 152 0.50 -4.15 28.67
CA ASN A 152 0.03 -2.77 28.54
C ASN A 152 0.09 -2.31 27.07
N ASP A 153 -0.15 -3.19 26.09
CA ASP A 153 -0.28 -2.81 24.69
C ASP A 153 -1.74 -2.47 24.36
N LYS A 154 -2.08 -1.21 24.64
CA LYS A 154 -3.33 -0.56 24.23
C LYS A 154 -3.26 -0.23 22.73
N ASN A 155 -3.65 -1.19 21.90
CA ASN A 155 -4.39 -0.97 20.67
C ASN A 155 -4.94 -2.33 20.24
N ASP A 156 -6.25 -2.50 20.26
CA ASP A 156 -6.88 -3.71 19.74
C ASP A 156 -6.57 -3.78 18.23
N PRO A 157 -5.69 -4.70 17.78
CA PRO A 157 -5.24 -4.72 16.39
C PRO A 157 -6.42 -4.96 15.44
N ALA A 158 -7.50 -5.59 15.91
CA ALA A 158 -8.72 -5.77 15.13
C ALA A 158 -9.48 -4.45 14.91
N ILE A 159 -9.50 -3.55 15.90
CA ILE A 159 -10.13 -2.22 15.78
C ILE A 159 -9.30 -1.35 14.83
N GLN A 160 -7.97 -1.36 14.95
CA GLN A 160 -7.10 -0.57 14.08
C GLN A 160 -7.17 -1.03 12.62
N ALA A 161 -7.22 -2.34 12.37
CA ALA A 161 -7.40 -2.89 11.04
C ALA A 161 -8.77 -2.47 10.44
N LYS A 162 -9.83 -2.49 11.24
CA LYS A 162 -11.16 -2.06 10.80
C LYS A 162 -11.21 -0.55 10.49
N ILE A 163 -10.51 0.27 11.27
CA ILE A 163 -10.37 1.71 11.00
C ILE A 163 -9.65 1.95 9.67
N ASN A 164 -8.52 1.27 9.44
CA ASN A 164 -7.77 1.41 8.18
C ASN A 164 -8.59 0.94 6.97
N SER A 165 -9.31 -0.17 7.11
CA SER A 165 -10.21 -0.71 6.06
C SER A 165 -11.33 0.28 5.72
N LEU A 166 -12.02 0.81 6.73
CA LEU A 166 -13.08 1.82 6.54
C LEU A 166 -12.53 3.12 5.94
N GLN A 167 -11.32 3.56 6.33
CA GLN A 167 -10.66 4.71 5.73
C GLN A 167 -10.37 4.50 4.24
N GLY A 168 -9.90 3.31 3.85
CA GLY A 168 -9.69 2.97 2.44
C GLY A 168 -10.97 2.99 1.63
N GLN A 169 -12.05 2.39 2.15
CA GLN A 169 -13.36 2.39 1.49
C GLN A 169 -13.92 3.81 1.33
N ILE A 170 -13.78 4.66 2.35
CA ILE A 170 -14.19 6.07 2.30
C ILE A 170 -13.41 6.81 1.21
N ASN A 171 -12.09 6.65 1.14
CA ASN A 171 -11.26 7.31 0.13
C ASN A 171 -11.65 6.89 -1.29
N ALA A 172 -11.83 5.58 -1.53
CA ALA A 172 -12.23 5.06 -2.83
C ALA A 172 -13.62 5.57 -3.26
N LEU A 173 -14.58 5.62 -2.32
CA LEU A 173 -15.92 6.15 -2.58
C LEU A 173 -15.92 7.68 -2.80
N GLU A 174 -15.13 8.43 -2.04
CA GLU A 174 -14.97 9.88 -2.24
C GLU A 174 -14.39 10.21 -3.60
N GLU A 175 -13.38 9.45 -4.03
CA GLU A 175 -12.75 9.63 -5.33
C GLU A 175 -13.68 9.26 -6.49
N LYS A 176 -14.44 8.16 -6.34
CA LYS A 176 -15.49 7.78 -7.29
C LYS A 176 -16.57 8.86 -7.43
N LEU A 177 -17.01 9.43 -6.31
CA LEU A 177 -17.98 10.53 -6.29
C LEU A 177 -17.43 11.84 -6.87
N ARG A 178 -16.12 12.09 -6.74
CA ARG A 178 -15.44 13.25 -7.31
C ARG A 178 -15.34 13.15 -8.84
N ASN A 179 -15.14 11.95 -9.37
CA ASN A 179 -14.96 11.70 -10.80
C ASN A 179 -16.28 11.52 -11.57
N GLN A 180 -17.41 11.30 -10.89
CA GLN A 180 -18.73 11.17 -11.54
C GLN A 180 -19.83 11.93 -10.77
N PRO A 181 -20.00 13.25 -10.92
CA PRO A 181 -20.91 14.04 -10.09
C PRO A 181 -22.42 13.89 -10.38
N THR A 182 -22.84 13.29 -11.50
CA THR A 182 -24.24 13.37 -12.00
C THR A 182 -25.01 12.05 -12.22
N SER A 183 -24.50 10.89 -11.78
CA SER A 183 -25.24 9.61 -11.95
C SER A 183 -26.26 9.38 -10.82
N ASN A 184 -27.40 8.74 -11.11
CA ASN A 184 -28.40 8.33 -10.09
C ASN A 184 -27.80 7.39 -9.03
N THR A 185 -26.70 6.71 -9.35
CA THR A 185 -25.90 5.87 -8.45
C THR A 185 -25.23 6.69 -7.32
N ASN A 186 -24.99 7.99 -7.53
CA ASN A 186 -24.37 8.86 -6.53
C ASN A 186 -25.17 9.01 -5.24
N GLN A 187 -26.49 8.85 -5.30
CA GLN A 187 -27.30 8.99 -4.09
C GLN A 187 -27.12 7.78 -3.16
N GLN A 188 -26.87 6.60 -3.72
CA GLN A 188 -26.55 5.39 -2.96
C GLN A 188 -25.11 5.45 -2.43
N ASP A 189 -24.15 5.80 -3.28
CA ASP A 189 -22.74 5.93 -2.90
C ASP A 189 -22.54 7.01 -1.80
N LYS A 190 -23.30 8.12 -1.85
CA LYS A 190 -23.30 9.14 -0.78
C LYS A 190 -23.91 8.64 0.54
N ARG A 191 -24.93 7.77 0.50
CA ARG A 191 -25.53 7.16 1.69
C ARG A 191 -24.57 6.15 2.32
N GLU A 192 -23.89 5.35 1.49
CA GLU A 192 -22.84 4.44 1.95
C GLU A 192 -21.65 5.21 2.54
N LEU A 193 -21.21 6.30 1.91
CA LEU A 193 -20.15 7.15 2.45
C LEU A 193 -20.52 7.71 3.83
N ALA A 194 -21.74 8.23 3.99
CA ALA A 194 -22.23 8.73 5.27
C ALA A 194 -22.29 7.63 6.34
N ARG A 195 -22.69 6.41 5.95
CA ARG A 195 -22.71 5.25 6.84
C ARG A 195 -21.31 4.82 7.27
N LEU A 196 -20.37 4.72 6.33
CA LEU A 196 -18.99 4.32 6.60
C LEU A 196 -18.26 5.35 7.47
N ARG A 197 -18.47 6.66 7.22
CA ARG A 197 -17.94 7.73 8.09
C ARG A 197 -18.48 7.63 9.52
N ARG A 198 -19.77 7.33 9.68
CA ARG A 198 -20.39 7.15 11.00
C ARG A 198 -19.87 5.93 11.73
N GLU A 199 -19.68 4.81 11.02
CA GLU A 199 -19.09 3.59 11.59
C GLU A 199 -17.62 3.78 11.98
N LEU A 200 -16.86 4.55 11.18
CA LEU A 200 -15.47 4.92 11.50
C LEU A 200 -15.39 5.81 12.74
N GLU A 201 -16.28 6.78 12.87
CA GLU A 201 -16.36 7.68 14.02
C GLU A 201 -16.73 6.91 15.29
N GLU A 202 -17.73 6.02 15.22
CA GLU A 202 -18.12 5.15 16.33
C GLU A 202 -16.99 4.20 16.78
N LEU A 203 -16.20 3.67 15.85
CA LEU A 203 -15.04 2.83 16.18
C LEU A 203 -13.90 3.64 16.82
N LYS A 204 -13.64 4.86 16.35
CA LYS A 204 -12.67 5.77 16.96
C LYS A 204 -13.12 6.24 18.35
N GLU A 205 -14.41 6.44 18.56
CA GLU A 205 -14.99 6.80 19.85
C GLU A 205 -14.90 5.63 20.84
N LYS A 206 -15.25 4.40 20.43
CA LYS A 206 -15.03 3.18 21.23
C LYS A 206 -13.56 2.93 21.59
N GLN A 207 -12.62 3.38 20.75
CA GLN A 207 -11.18 3.32 21.04
C GLN A 207 -10.75 4.38 22.09
N LYS A 208 -11.37 5.57 22.05
CA LYS A 208 -11.15 6.64 23.05
C LYS A 208 -11.77 6.30 24.41
N ASP A 209 -13.00 5.77 24.45
CA ASP A 209 -13.69 5.44 25.70
C ASP A 209 -13.02 4.28 26.46
N LYS A 210 -12.49 3.28 25.74
CA LYS A 210 -11.64 2.23 26.34
C LYS A 210 -10.33 2.77 26.91
N SER A 211 -9.89 3.95 26.46
CA SER A 211 -8.66 4.61 26.94
C SER A 211 -8.92 5.53 28.13
N GLN A 212 -10.13 6.10 28.28
CA GLN A 212 -10.49 7.03 29.36
C GLN A 212 -11.10 6.38 30.60
N ASN A 213 -11.59 5.13 30.55
CA ASN A 213 -12.18 4.47 31.72
C ASN A 213 -11.16 3.76 32.65
N LYS A 214 -9.88 4.15 32.58
CA LYS A 214 -8.85 3.74 33.55
C LYS A 214 -8.03 4.94 33.99
N GLY A 215 -8.29 5.43 35.20
CA GLY A 215 -7.31 6.13 36.02
C GLY A 215 -7.42 7.65 36.01
N HIS A 216 -8.25 8.16 36.92
CA HIS A 216 -7.93 9.37 37.66
C HIS A 216 -6.58 9.15 38.36
N ASN A 217 -5.51 9.79 37.90
CA ASN A 217 -4.40 10.26 38.72
C ASN A 217 -3.45 11.12 37.88
N GLN A 218 -3.34 12.38 38.31
CA GLN A 218 -2.35 13.36 37.88
C GLN A 218 -0.93 12.81 37.99
N LYS A 219 -0.08 13.12 37.00
CA LYS A 219 1.15 13.89 37.22
C LYS A 219 1.81 14.25 35.90
N ASP A 220 2.20 15.51 35.83
CA ASP A 220 2.85 16.21 34.73
C ASP A 220 4.11 15.51 34.24
N ASN A 221 4.27 15.45 32.91
CA ASN A 221 5.57 15.49 32.25
C ASN A 221 5.42 16.06 30.84
N PHE A 222 6.31 17.00 30.54
CA PHE A 222 6.32 17.88 29.37
C PHE A 222 6.28 17.16 28.00
N PRO A 223 5.74 17.80 26.96
CA PRO A 223 5.54 17.18 25.65
C PRO A 223 6.83 17.11 24.83
N THR A 224 7.36 15.91 24.64
CA THR A 224 8.42 15.57 23.67
C THR A 224 7.90 15.54 22.22
N GLY A 225 7.01 16.47 21.85
CA GLY A 225 6.31 16.50 20.56
C GLY A 225 6.92 17.41 19.49
N LEU A 226 8.01 18.13 19.77
CA LEU A 226 8.46 19.23 18.91
C LEU A 226 9.66 18.93 17.99
N VAL A 227 10.25 17.72 18.01
CA VAL A 227 11.53 17.47 17.29
C VAL A 227 11.40 16.52 16.08
N VAL A 228 10.27 15.83 15.88
CA VAL A 228 10.12 14.90 14.74
C VAL A 228 9.51 15.58 13.49
N GLY A 229 8.97 16.79 13.60
CA GLY A 229 8.37 17.55 12.49
C GLY A 229 9.31 18.45 11.68
N GLY A 230 10.56 18.65 12.13
CA GLY A 230 11.48 19.62 11.51
C GLY A 230 12.23 19.11 10.28
N GLY A 231 12.44 17.79 10.16
CA GLY A 231 13.23 17.20 9.07
C GLY A 231 12.55 17.27 7.69
N ILE A 232 11.22 17.12 7.66
CA ILE A 232 10.44 17.12 6.42
C ILE A 232 10.42 18.52 5.77
N ILE A 233 10.35 19.57 6.60
CA ILE A 233 10.33 20.96 6.11
C ILE A 233 11.70 21.36 5.54
N ILE A 234 12.80 20.94 6.18
CA ILE A 234 14.16 21.19 5.68
C ILE A 234 14.41 20.42 4.38
N PHE A 235 13.92 19.18 4.29
CA PHE A 235 14.02 18.37 3.06
C PHE A 235 13.24 19.00 1.90
N LEU A 236 12.01 19.48 2.13
CA LEU A 236 11.21 20.18 1.11
C LEU A 236 11.86 21.50 0.64
N LEU A 237 12.48 22.25 1.55
CA LEU A 237 13.22 23.48 1.20
C LEU A 237 14.45 23.19 0.35
N LEU A 238 15.21 22.14 0.66
CA LEU A 238 16.37 21.72 -0.14
C LEU A 238 15.99 21.29 -1.56
N VAL A 239 14.89 20.55 -1.72
CA VAL A 239 14.38 20.15 -3.04
C VAL A 239 13.99 21.36 -3.88
N LEU A 240 13.33 22.36 -3.29
CA LEU A 240 12.96 23.60 -4.00
C LEU A 240 14.17 24.42 -4.42
N VAL A 241 15.19 24.56 -3.56
CA VAL A 241 16.42 25.28 -3.92
C VAL A 241 17.15 24.61 -5.08
N ILE A 242 17.30 23.28 -5.06
CA ILE A 242 17.92 22.53 -6.16
C ILE A 242 17.12 22.68 -7.45
N PHE A 243 15.78 22.61 -7.36
CA PHE A 243 14.89 22.77 -8.51
C PHE A 243 15.01 24.15 -9.16
N PHE A 244 15.00 25.22 -8.37
CA PHE A 244 15.17 26.59 -8.88
C PHE A 244 16.56 26.85 -9.44
N TRP A 245 17.61 26.28 -8.82
CA TRP A 245 18.98 26.43 -9.31
C TRP A 245 19.19 25.71 -10.65
N ARG A 246 18.57 24.52 -10.82
CA ARG A 246 18.60 23.77 -12.08
C ARG A 246 17.80 24.45 -13.19
N LYS A 247 16.67 25.10 -12.86
CA LYS A 247 15.87 25.89 -13.82
C LYS A 247 16.58 27.17 -14.27
N SER A 248 17.36 27.82 -13.38
CA SER A 248 18.08 29.05 -13.71
C SER A 248 19.28 28.85 -14.65
N ARG A 249 19.83 27.63 -14.76
CA ARG A 249 20.93 27.32 -15.71
C ARG A 249 20.45 26.91 -17.11
N ARG A 250 19.14 26.76 -17.32
CA ARG A 250 18.52 26.44 -18.62
C ARG A 250 17.94 27.68 -19.33
N LYS A 251 18.20 28.87 -18.81
CA LYS A 251 18.08 30.15 -19.50
C LYS A 251 19.47 30.71 -19.73
#